data_AF-A0A932XWN5-F1
#
_entry.id   AF-A0A932XWN5-F1
#
_cell.length_a   1.000
_cell.length_b   1.000
_cell.length_c   1.000
_cell.angle_alpha   90.00
_cell.angle_beta   90.00
_cell.angle_gamma   90.00
#
_symmetry.space_group_name_H-M   'P 1'
#
loop_
_entity.id
_entity.type
_entity.pdbx_description
1 polymer ?
#
loop_
_entity_poly.entity_id
_entity_poly.type
_entity_poly.pdbx_seq_one_letter_code
_entity_poly.pdbx_strand_id
1 'polypeptide(L)'
;MPNTSSATKAHRQSLKRQVANAYLKTALRKALHSVSKDTLAEVVSLIDKSVKHHLIHANKAARMKSQLAKSIGVATTKRPTAQTVAKPPKKAAKKTLAK
;
A
#
# COMPACT_ATOMS: atom_id res chain seq x y z
N MET A 1 -19.24 -15.82 21.92
CA MET A 1 -18.94 -17.14 21.31
C MET A 1 -19.76 -17.27 20.03
N PRO A 2 -19.29 -18.00 19.02
CA PRO A 2 -20.09 -18.26 17.83
C PRO A 2 -21.35 -19.04 18.23
N ASN A 3 -22.52 -18.54 17.86
CA ASN A 3 -23.83 -19.05 18.28
C ASN A 3 -24.52 -19.89 17.19
N THR A 4 -23.97 -19.93 15.98
CA THR A 4 -24.45 -20.74 14.85
C THR A 4 -23.31 -21.57 14.27
N SER A 5 -23.65 -22.67 13.59
CA SER A 5 -22.66 -23.56 12.96
C SER A 5 -21.76 -22.84 11.94
N SER A 6 -22.33 -21.89 11.18
CA SER A 6 -21.61 -21.04 10.23
C SER A 6 -20.64 -20.10 10.95
N ALA A 7 -21.07 -19.48 12.06
CA ALA A 7 -20.20 -18.64 12.88
C ALA A 7 -19.04 -19.44 13.49
N THR A 8 -19.28 -20.66 13.98
CA THR A 8 -18.22 -21.53 14.52
C THR A 8 -17.19 -21.88 13.44
N LYS A 9 -17.63 -22.17 12.21
CA LYS A 9 -16.73 -22.40 11.07
C LYS A 9 -15.92 -21.15 10.74
N ALA A 10 -16.55 -19.98 10.67
CA ALA A 10 -15.88 -18.71 10.42
C ALA A 10 -14.83 -18.40 11.49
N HIS A 11 -15.14 -18.66 12.76
CA HIS A 11 -14.21 -18.52 13.87
C HIS A 11 -12.97 -19.40 13.70
N ARG A 12 -13.14 -20.70 13.40
CA ARG A 12 -12.00 -21.60 13.12
C ARG A 12 -11.14 -21.12 11.95
N GLN A 13 -11.76 -20.63 10.88
CA GLN A 13 -11.04 -20.08 9.73
C GLN A 13 -10.28 -18.79 10.10
N SER A 14 -10.89 -17.93 10.90
CA SER A 14 -10.27 -16.70 11.40
C SER A 14 -9.02 -17.00 12.21
N LEU A 15 -9.09 -17.95 13.15
CA LEU A 15 -7.94 -18.37 13.96
C LEU A 15 -6.77 -18.87 13.10
N LYS A 16 -7.05 -19.71 12.09
CA LYS A 16 -6.02 -20.19 11.15
C LYS A 16 -5.36 -19.04 10.38
N ARG A 17 -6.17 -18.11 9.87
CA ARG A 17 -5.69 -16.91 9.18
C ARG A 17 -4.89 -15.99 10.11
N GLN A 18 -5.33 -15.85 11.36
CA GLN A 18 -4.68 -15.02 12.37
C GLN A 18 -3.25 -15.49 12.62
N VAL A 19 -3.03 -16.80 12.78
CA VAL A 19 -1.68 -17.36 13.00
C VAL A 19 -0.76 -17.09 11.81
N ALA A 20 -1.20 -17.38 10.59
CA ALA A 20 -0.42 -17.12 9.38
C ALA A 20 -0.11 -15.62 9.21
N ASN A 21 -1.11 -14.78 9.44
CA ASN A 21 -0.97 -13.32 9.32
C ASN A 21 -0.07 -12.73 10.42
N ALA A 22 -0.05 -13.34 11.61
CA ALA A 22 0.80 -12.90 12.72
C ALA A 22 2.28 -13.03 12.35
N TYR A 23 2.68 -14.14 11.73
CA TYR A 23 4.06 -14.36 11.28
C TYR A 23 4.53 -13.28 10.29
N LEU A 24 3.73 -13.00 9.26
CA LEU A 24 4.09 -11.97 8.28
C LEU A 24 4.07 -10.56 8.90
N LYS A 25 3.14 -10.27 9.81
CA LYS A 25 3.10 -8.99 10.54
C LYS A 25 4.32 -8.78 11.43
N THR A 26 4.77 -9.81 12.15
CA THR A 26 5.95 -9.71 13.01
C THR A 26 7.22 -9.56 12.19
N ALA A 27 7.36 -10.32 11.09
CA ALA A 27 8.46 -10.18 10.15
C ALA A 27 8.53 -8.76 9.57
N LEU A 28 7.40 -8.23 9.08
CA LEU A 28 7.31 -6.87 8.54
C LEU A 28 7.67 -5.82 9.61
N ARG A 29 7.17 -5.97 10.85
CA ARG A 29 7.55 -5.03 11.92
C ARG A 29 9.05 -5.07 12.18
N LYS A 30 9.65 -6.25 12.34
CA LYS A 30 11.09 -6.38 12.60
C LYS A 30 11.92 -5.73 11.49
N ALA A 31 11.62 -6.05 10.23
CA ALA A 31 12.30 -5.50 9.07
C ALA A 31 12.24 -3.96 9.00
N LEU A 32 11.11 -3.35 9.40
CA LEU A 32 10.98 -1.89 9.42
C LEU A 32 11.82 -1.20 10.50
N HIS A 33 12.11 -1.88 11.62
CA HIS A 33 12.94 -1.31 12.69
C HIS A 33 14.43 -1.45 12.37
N SER A 34 14.84 -2.51 11.67
CA SER A 34 16.24 -2.81 11.35
C SER A 34 16.62 -2.40 9.92
N VAL A 35 15.99 -1.37 9.37
CA VAL A 35 16.22 -0.95 7.99
C VAL A 35 17.61 -0.33 7.85
N SER A 36 18.37 -0.80 6.87
CA SER A 36 19.67 -0.27 6.44
C SER A 36 19.68 -0.10 4.92
N LYS A 37 20.73 0.52 4.37
CA LYS A 37 20.86 0.70 2.91
C LYS A 37 20.88 -0.66 2.18
N ASP A 38 21.52 -1.66 2.77
CA ASP A 38 21.69 -2.98 2.16
C ASP A 38 20.41 -3.83 2.27
N THR A 39 19.65 -3.68 3.35
CA THR A 39 18.41 -4.44 3.59
C THR A 39 17.17 -3.81 2.95
N LEU A 40 17.31 -2.63 2.35
CA LEU A 40 16.19 -1.86 1.78
C LEU A 40 15.41 -2.65 0.73
N ALA A 41 16.11 -3.35 -0.17
CA ALA A 41 15.48 -4.13 -1.24
C ALA A 41 14.61 -5.28 -0.68
N GLU A 42 15.09 -5.94 0.37
CA GLU A 42 14.38 -7.01 1.05
C GLU A 42 13.14 -6.48 1.78
N VAL A 43 13.28 -5.34 2.46
CA VAL A 43 12.17 -4.71 3.19
C VAL A 43 11.07 -4.24 2.23
N VAL A 44 11.44 -3.65 1.09
CA VAL A 44 10.48 -3.27 0.04
C VAL A 44 9.74 -4.50 -0.50
N SER A 45 10.47 -5.59 -0.76
CA SER A 45 9.87 -6.86 -1.20
C SER A 45 8.91 -7.43 -0.16
N LEU A 46 9.24 -7.31 1.13
CA LEU A 46 8.38 -7.78 2.23
C LEU A 46 7.11 -6.93 2.38
N ILE A 47 7.20 -5.62 2.17
CA ILE A 47 6.05 -4.71 2.09
C ILE A 47 5.11 -5.15 0.97
N ASP A 48 5.64 -5.41 -0.22
CA ASP A 48 4.83 -5.78 -1.38
C ASP A 48 4.21 -7.19 -1.22
N LYS A 49 4.93 -8.14 -0.63
CA LYS A 49 4.36 -9.44 -0.22
C LYS A 49 3.21 -9.28 0.77
N SER A 50 3.31 -8.32 1.69
CA SER A 50 2.25 -8.05 2.67
C SER A 50 0.99 -7.46 2.02
N VAL A 51 1.12 -6.75 0.89
CA VAL A 51 -0.04 -6.31 0.08
C VAL A 51 -0.71 -7.49 -0.60
N LYS A 52 0.08 -8.42 -1.19
CA LYS A 52 -0.44 -9.63 -1.84
C LYS A 52 -1.28 -10.50 -0.90
N HIS A 53 -0.87 -10.58 0.37
CA HIS A 53 -1.62 -11.30 1.41
C HIS A 53 -2.74 -10.46 2.07
N HIS A 54 -3.05 -9.28 1.52
CA HIS A 54 -4.07 -8.36 2.04
C HIS A 54 -3.86 -7.98 3.52
N LEU A 55 -2.62 -8.01 4.02
CA LEU A 55 -2.29 -7.61 5.39
C LEU A 55 -2.23 -6.10 5.54
N ILE A 56 -1.80 -5.41 4.49
CA ILE A 56 -1.75 -3.95 4.39
C ILE A 56 -2.38 -3.52 3.07
N HIS A 57 -3.06 -2.38 3.11
CA HIS A 57 -3.63 -1.77 1.90
C HIS A 57 -2.51 -1.23 0.98
N ALA A 58 -2.75 -1.21 -0.33
CA ALA A 58 -1.79 -0.70 -1.32
C ALA A 58 -1.33 0.73 -1.00
N ASN A 59 -2.25 1.62 -0.62
CA ASN A 59 -1.92 2.99 -0.22
C ASN A 59 -1.03 3.05 1.04
N LYS A 60 -1.22 2.12 1.98
CA LYS A 60 -0.37 2.03 3.17
C LYS A 60 1.03 1.58 2.78
N ALA A 61 1.15 0.58 1.90
CA ALA A 61 2.44 0.15 1.37
C ALA A 61 3.15 1.27 0.61
N ALA A 62 2.45 2.00 -0.27
CA ALA A 62 3.00 3.14 -0.99
C ALA A 62 3.53 4.23 -0.05
N ARG A 63 2.78 4.55 1.01
CA ARG A 63 3.22 5.50 2.03
C ARG A 63 4.48 5.02 2.75
N MET A 64 4.52 3.74 3.14
CA MET A 64 5.68 3.16 3.83
C MET A 64 6.93 3.17 2.94
N LYS A 65 6.80 2.82 1.65
CA LYS A 65 7.90 2.92 0.68
C LYS A 65 8.40 4.36 0.52
N SER A 66 7.49 5.33 0.45
CA SER A 66 7.86 6.75 0.39
C SER A 66 8.58 7.23 1.65
N GLN A 67 8.12 6.80 2.83
CA GLN A 67 8.77 7.14 4.10
C GLN A 67 10.19 6.55 4.17
N LEU A 68 10.37 5.28 3.83
CA LEU A 68 11.69 4.63 3.81
C LEU A 68 12.66 5.33 2.88
N ALA A 69 12.22 5.69 1.67
CA ALA A 69 13.06 6.43 0.72
C ALA A 69 13.51 7.78 1.28
N LYS A 70 12.63 8.51 1.99
CA LYS A 70 12.96 9.78 2.65
C LYS A 70 13.86 9.59 3.87
N SER A 71 13.74 8.49 4.60
CA SER A 71 14.57 8.26 5.79
C SER A 71 16.00 7.84 5.45
N ILE A 72 16.19 7.05 4.38
CA ILE A 72 17.51 6.54 3.98
C ILE A 72 18.19 7.46 2.96
N GLY A 73 17.41 8.19 2.16
CA GLY A 73 17.89 9.08 1.12
C GLY A 73 17.34 10.49 1.29
N VAL A 74 18.01 11.32 2.10
CA VAL A 74 17.95 12.78 1.95
C VAL A 74 19.35 13.37 2.06
N ALA A 75 20.04 13.39 0.91
CA ALA A 75 20.44 14.65 0.31
C ALA A 75 19.38 14.95 -0.77
N THR A 76 18.43 15.84 -0.48
CA THR A 76 17.35 16.20 -1.41
C THR A 76 17.85 17.22 -2.42
N THR A 77 18.22 16.76 -3.61
CA THR A 77 18.08 17.60 -4.80
C THR A 77 16.58 17.76 -5.06
N LYS A 78 16.07 18.98 -4.87
CA LYS A 78 14.68 19.34 -5.19
C LYS A 78 14.38 18.88 -6.62
N ARG A 79 13.43 17.95 -6.80
CA ARG A 79 12.91 17.66 -8.14
C ARG A 79 12.16 18.90 -8.65
N PRO A 80 12.44 19.38 -9.88
CA PRO A 80 11.71 20.49 -10.47
C PRO A 80 10.23 20.12 -10.58
N THR A 81 9.38 21.10 -10.31
CA THR A 81 7.92 21.02 -10.42
C THR A 81 7.53 20.48 -11.79
N ALA A 82 6.89 19.32 -11.83
CA ALA A 82 6.32 18.78 -13.06
C ALA A 82 5.27 19.77 -13.57
N GLN A 83 5.49 20.23 -14.80
CA GLN A 83 4.60 21.09 -15.55
C GLN A 83 3.22 20.47 -15.59
N THR A 84 2.21 21.27 -15.23
CA THR A 84 0.81 21.00 -15.52
C THR A 84 0.66 20.88 -17.03
N VAL A 85 0.62 19.65 -17.55
CA VAL A 85 0.13 19.42 -18.92
C VAL A 85 -1.33 19.85 -18.91
N ALA A 86 -1.60 21.01 -19.53
CA ALA A 86 -2.92 21.60 -19.63
C ALA A 86 -3.90 20.53 -20.14
N LYS A 87 -4.92 20.25 -19.33
CA LYS A 87 -6.06 19.42 -19.73
C LYS A 87 -6.68 20.12 -20.96
N PRO A 88 -6.80 19.46 -22.13
CA PRO A 88 -7.41 20.12 -23.29
C PRO A 88 -8.85 20.53 -22.92
N PRO A 89 -9.28 21.75 -23.28
CA PRO A 89 -10.62 22.22 -22.92
C PRO A 89 -11.65 21.27 -23.51
N LYS A 90 -12.56 20.78 -22.66
CA LYS A 90 -13.74 20.04 -23.11
C LYS A 90 -14.44 20.90 -24.16
N LYS A 91 -14.50 20.43 -25.41
CA LYS A 91 -15.21 21.11 -26.49
C LYS A 91 -16.65 21.33 -26.02
N ALA A 92 -17.04 22.59 -25.83
CA ALA A 92 -18.42 22.96 -25.57
C ALA A 92 -19.27 22.46 -26.74
N ALA A 93 -20.28 21.65 -26.45
CA ALA A 93 -21.27 21.24 -27.43
C ALA A 93 -21.96 22.50 -27.97
N LYS A 94 -21.71 22.83 -29.23
CA LYS A 94 -22.49 23.84 -29.95
C LYS A 94 -23.90 23.29 -30.08
N LYS A 95 -24.86 23.85 -29.34
CA LYS A 95 -26.29 23.72 -29.66
C LYS A 95 -26.48 24.35 -31.03
N THR A 96 -26.69 23.53 -32.06
CA THR A 96 -27.27 24.01 -33.32
C THR A 96 -28.73 24.31 -33.06
N LEU A 97 -29.07 25.59 -33.11
CA LEU A 97 -30.43 26.07 -33.28
C LEU A 97 -30.85 25.66 -34.70
N ALA A 98 -31.80 24.72 -34.83
CA ALA A 98 -32.42 24.38 -36.10
C ALA A 98 -33.91 24.67 -35.97
N LYS A 99 -34.32 25.72 -36.68
CA LYS A 99 -35.61 26.07 -37.28
C LYS A 99 -36.90 25.66 -36.56
#